data_AF-A0A392QL80-F1
#
_entry.id   AF-A0A392QL80-F1
#
_cell.length_a   1.000
_cell.length_b   1.000
_cell.length_c   1.000
_cell.angle_alpha   90.00
_cell.angle_beta   90.00
_cell.angle_gamma   90.00
#
_symmetry.space_group_name_H-M   'P 1'
#
loop_
_entity.id
_entity.type
_entity.pdbx_description
1 polymer ?
#
loop_
_entity_poly.entity_id
_entity_poly.type
_entity_poly.pdbx_seq_one_letter_code
_entity_poly.pdbx_strand_id
1 'polypeptide(L)'
;IGVVAYKLALPPHSKIHNVFHCSLLKLHEGPPPSTIEQIPPHSVENHPLITPLAIVAFQSQTIDGTSVRFALVQWRGLSPDDTSWER
;
A
#
# COMPACT_ATOMS: atom_id res chain seq x y z
N ILE A 1 2.14 8.14 27.74
CA ILE A 1 3.31 7.92 26.85
C ILE A 1 4.47 7.56 27.78
N GLY A 2 4.97 6.32 27.71
CA GLY A 2 6.08 5.86 28.57
C GLY A 2 7.45 6.38 28.11
N VAL A 3 8.51 6.05 28.84
CA VAL A 3 9.90 6.54 28.62
C VAL A 3 10.42 6.30 27.20
N VAL A 4 9.98 5.22 26.57
CA VAL A 4 10.39 4.78 25.22
C VAL A 4 9.27 4.93 24.19
N ALA A 5 8.15 5.55 24.56
CA ALA A 5 7.06 5.80 23.64
C ALA A 5 7.16 7.24 23.12
N TYR A 6 7.03 7.42 21.81
CA TYR A 6 7.03 8.74 21.18
C TYR A 6 5.72 8.97 20.44
N LYS A 7 5.11 10.14 20.62
CA LYS A 7 3.88 10.51 19.92
C LYS A 7 4.21 11.42 18.74
N LEU A 8 3.88 10.96 17.53
CA LEU A 8 4.07 11.72 16.29
C LEU A 8 2.86 12.62 16.00
N ALA A 9 3.12 13.78 15.40
CA ALA A 9 2.09 14.67 14.85
C ALA A 9 1.67 14.18 13.46
N LEU A 10 0.97 13.05 13.41
CA LEU A 10 0.46 12.50 12.15
C LEU A 10 -0.72 13.33 11.61
N PRO A 11 -0.93 13.37 10.29
CA PRO A 11 -2.11 14.00 9.70
C PRO A 11 -3.43 13.41 10.24
N PRO A 12 -4.53 14.18 10.29
CA PRO A 12 -5.81 13.71 10.83
C PRO A 12 -6.39 12.48 10.09
N HIS A 13 -6.04 12.29 8.83
CA HIS A 13 -6.48 11.18 7.99
C HIS A 13 -5.64 9.89 8.15
N SER A 14 -4.66 9.90 9.06
CA SER A 14 -3.77 8.77 9.27
C SER A 14 -4.51 7.62 9.97
N LYS A 15 -4.44 6.42 9.38
CA LYS A 15 -5.08 5.20 9.92
C LYS A 15 -4.17 4.41 10.87
N ILE A 16 -2.94 4.84 11.07
CA ILE A 16 -1.98 4.18 11.97
C ILE A 16 -1.96 4.89 13.33
N HIS A 17 -1.67 4.13 14.39
CA HIS A 17 -1.49 4.71 15.72
C HIS A 17 -0.35 5.74 15.71
N ASN A 18 -0.55 6.86 16.40
CA ASN A 18 0.44 7.94 16.46
C ASN A 18 1.45 7.79 17.61
N VAL A 19 1.40 6.69 18.37
CA VAL A 19 2.34 6.39 19.45
C VAL A 19 3.16 5.16 19.07
N PHE A 20 4.47 5.33 19.01
CA PHE A 20 5.42 4.30 18.60
C PHE A 20 6.42 4.01 19.72
N HIS A 21 6.87 2.76 19.81
CA HIS A 21 7.96 2.36 20.68
C HIS A 21 9.30 2.62 20.00
N CYS A 22 10.04 3.60 20.49
CA CYS A 22 11.28 4.09 19.93
C CYS A 22 12.46 3.71 20.84
N SER A 23 12.81 2.42 20.89
CA SER A 23 13.92 1.93 21.73
C SER A 23 15.30 1.98 21.05
N LEU A 24 15.34 2.11 19.72
CA LEU A 24 16.56 1.99 18.92
C LEU A 24 16.83 3.22 18.04
N LEU A 25 16.43 4.40 18.49
CA LEU A 25 16.75 5.62 17.75
C LEU A 25 18.25 5.91 17.85
N LYS A 26 18.86 6.22 16.71
CA LYS A 26 20.19 6.81 16.64
C LYS A 26 20.06 8.30 16.38
N LEU A 27 21.01 9.08 16.88
CA LEU A 27 21.09 10.51 16.55
C LEU A 27 21.23 10.66 15.03
N HIS A 28 20.42 11.54 14.44
CA HIS A 28 20.53 11.89 13.03
C HIS A 28 21.66 12.91 12.85
N GLU A 29 22.66 12.58 12.03
CA GLU A 29 23.76 13.48 11.65
C GLU A 29 23.58 13.94 10.22
N GLY A 30 23.25 15.22 10.03
CA GLY A 30 23.04 15.81 8.70
C GLY A 30 21.88 16.82 8.68
N PRO A 31 21.69 17.53 7.55
CA PRO A 31 20.53 18.39 7.37
C PRO A 31 19.24 17.55 7.38
N PRO A 32 18.14 18.08 7.96
CA PRO A 32 16.84 17.40 7.91
C PRO A 32 16.45 17.06 6.47
N PRO A 33 15.80 15.92 6.21
CA PRO A 33 15.32 15.59 4.87
C PRO A 33 14.38 16.70 4.36
N SER A 34 14.63 17.17 3.14
CA SER A 34 13.85 18.22 2.48
C SER A 34 12.50 17.72 1.96
N THR A 35 12.37 16.41 1.79
CA THR A 35 11.15 15.75 1.33
C THR A 35 10.53 14.98 2.48
N ILE A 36 9.25 15.24 2.75
CA ILE A 36 8.45 14.40 3.63
C ILE A 36 8.02 13.19 2.81
N GLU A 37 8.47 12.00 3.21
CA GLU A 37 7.94 10.77 2.61
C GLU A 37 6.43 10.69 2.86
N GLN A 38 5.68 10.46 1.78
CA GLN A 38 4.25 10.24 1.91
C GLN A 38 4.03 8.89 2.58
N ILE A 39 3.23 8.90 3.66
CA ILE A 39 2.73 7.65 4.24
C ILE A 39 2.04 6.88 3.10
N PRO A 40 2.31 5.57 2.94
CA PRO A 40 1.66 4.77 1.92
C PRO A 40 0.15 5.00 1.94
N PRO A 41 -0.49 5.12 0.76
CA PRO A 41 -1.92 5.34 0.68
C PRO A 41 -2.66 4.25 1.47
N HIS A 42 -3.79 4.65 2.04
CA HIS A 42 -4.62 3.88 2.97
C HIS A 42 -4.53 2.36 2.80
N SER A 43 -4.21 1.62 3.85
CA SER A 43 -4.46 0.18 3.89
C SER A 43 -5.93 -0.09 4.25
N VAL A 44 -6.45 -1.21 3.76
CA VAL A 44 -7.73 -1.80 4.20
C VAL A 44 -7.37 -3.14 4.83
N GLU A 45 -7.78 -3.36 6.08
CA GLU A 45 -7.48 -4.61 6.82
C GLU A 45 -5.98 -4.98 6.88
N ASN A 46 -5.09 -3.98 6.96
CA ASN A 46 -3.62 -4.14 6.90
C ASN A 46 -3.07 -4.60 5.53
N HIS A 47 -3.88 -4.65 4.49
CA HIS A 47 -3.43 -4.89 3.12
C HIS A 47 -3.17 -3.56 2.39
N PRO A 48 -2.10 -3.46 1.58
CA PRO A 48 -1.89 -2.31 0.73
C PRO A 48 -3.05 -2.17 -0.25
N LEU A 49 -3.57 -0.94 -0.40
CA LEU A 49 -4.61 -0.67 -1.37
C LEU A 49 -3.99 -0.64 -2.77
N ILE A 50 -3.97 -1.80 -3.41
CA ILE A 50 -3.51 -1.95 -4.79
C ILE A 50 -4.56 -1.35 -5.74
N THR A 51 -4.09 -0.66 -6.76
CA THR A 51 -4.95 -0.06 -7.79
C THR A 51 -4.50 -0.56 -9.15
N PRO A 52 -5.42 -0.72 -10.13
CA PRO A 52 -5.03 -1.07 -11.48
C PRO A 52 -4.06 -0.04 -12.06
N LEU A 53 -2.94 -0.51 -12.59
CA LEU A 53 -2.01 0.29 -13.40
C LEU A 53 -2.45 0.28 -14.87
N ALA A 54 -2.71 -0.91 -15.41
CA ALA A 54 -3.11 -1.11 -16.81
C ALA A 54 -3.90 -2.40 -16.99
N ILE A 55 -4.73 -2.46 -18.03
CA ILE A 55 -5.29 -3.72 -18.54
C ILE A 55 -4.43 -4.14 -19.72
N VAL A 56 -3.81 -5.33 -19.62
CA VAL A 56 -2.84 -5.80 -20.62
C VAL A 56 -3.42 -6.83 -21.58
N ALA A 57 -4.48 -7.53 -21.20
CA ALA A 57 -5.17 -8.49 -22.06
C ALA A 57 -6.63 -8.71 -21.63
N PHE A 58 -7.41 -9.33 -22.51
CA PHE A 58 -8.74 -9.84 -22.21
C PHE A 58 -8.85 -11.29 -22.64
N GLN A 59 -9.61 -12.07 -21.89
CA GLN A 59 -9.97 -13.44 -22.23
C GLN A 59 -11.45 -13.68 -21.93
N SER A 60 -12.07 -14.64 -22.61
CA SER A 60 -13.40 -15.14 -22.25
C SER A 60 -13.29 -16.62 -21.91
N GLN A 61 -13.91 -17.04 -20.82
CA GLN A 61 -13.96 -18.42 -20.36
C GLN A 61 -15.41 -18.81 -20.06
N THR A 62 -15.80 -20.02 -20.45
CA THR A 62 -17.11 -20.56 -20.09
C THR A 62 -17.04 -21.15 -18.67
N ILE A 63 -17.84 -20.58 -17.76
CA ILE A 63 -18.00 -21.03 -16.37
C ILE A 63 -19.48 -21.31 -16.16
N ASP A 64 -19.83 -22.52 -15.74
CA ASP A 64 -21.22 -22.97 -15.53
C ASP A 64 -22.14 -22.70 -16.74
N GLY A 65 -21.64 -22.95 -17.94
CA GLY A 65 -22.38 -22.73 -19.20
C GLY A 65 -22.53 -21.25 -19.61
N THR A 66 -21.99 -20.32 -18.82
CA THR A 66 -22.03 -18.88 -19.10
C THR A 66 -20.66 -18.38 -19.56
N SER A 67 -20.62 -17.59 -20.64
CA SER A 67 -19.38 -16.92 -21.05
C SER A 67 -19.06 -15.75 -20.12
N VAL A 68 -17.94 -15.82 -19.42
CA VAL A 68 -17.44 -14.78 -18.51
C VAL A 68 -16.19 -14.16 -19.11
N ARG A 69 -16.16 -12.82 -19.18
CA ARG A 69 -15.00 -12.06 -19.62
C ARG A 69 -14.10 -11.76 -18.43
N PHE A 70 -12.80 -11.89 -18.62
CA PHE A 70 -11.77 -11.54 -17.66
C PHE A 70 -10.82 -10.50 -18.28
N ALA A 71 -10.27 -9.64 -17.44
CA ALA A 71 -9.22 -8.68 -17.77
C ALA A 71 -7.93 -9.07 -17.04
N LEU A 72 -6.81 -9.11 -17.74
CA LEU A 72 -5.50 -9.29 -17.13
C LEU A 72 -5.03 -7.91 -16.64
N VAL A 73 -5.03 -7.72 -15.33
CA VAL A 73 -4.77 -6.44 -14.66
C VAL A 73 -3.33 -6.41 -14.15
N GLN A 74 -2.57 -5.44 -14.62
CA GLN A 74 -1.29 -5.08 -14.03
C GLN A 74 -1.53 -4.12 -12.88
N TRP A 75 -0.88 -4.34 -11.73
CA TRP A 75 -1.13 -3.58 -10.50
C TRP A 75 -0.09 -2.49 -10.25
N ARG A 76 -0.54 -1.35 -9.75
CA ARG A 76 0.35 -0.24 -9.38
C ARG A 76 1.18 -0.62 -8.16
N GLY A 77 2.50 -0.51 -8.29
CA GLY A 77 3.45 -0.74 -7.20
C GLY A 77 3.79 -2.21 -6.94
N LEU A 78 3.31 -3.14 -7.77
CA LEU A 78 3.68 -4.55 -7.73
C LEU A 78 4.56 -4.92 -8.93
N SER A 79 5.20 -6.09 -8.87
CA SER A 79 5.99 -6.64 -9.97
C SER A 79 5.07 -6.97 -11.16
N PRO A 80 5.55 -6.94 -12.42
CA PRO A 80 4.82 -7.51 -13.54
C PRO A 80 4.40 -8.97 -13.32
N ASP A 81 5.15 -9.73 -12.53
CA ASP A 81 4.83 -11.12 -12.19
C ASP A 81 3.58 -11.25 -11.30
N ASP A 82 3.17 -10.17 -10.63
CA ASP A 82 1.96 -10.12 -9.79
C ASP A 82 0.70 -9.78 -10.60
N THR A 83 0.78 -9.72 -11.94
CA THR A 83 -0.37 -9.45 -12.82
C THR A 83 -1.39 -10.60 -12.73
N SER A 84 -2.67 -10.28 -12.50
CA SER A 84 -3.73 -11.28 -12.26
C SER A 84 -4.95 -11.11 -13.17
N TRP A 85 -5.69 -12.19 -13.38
CA TRP A 85 -6.97 -12.18 -14.11
C TRP A 85 -8.11 -11.80 -13.17
N GLU A 86 -8.78 -10.68 -13.45
CA GLU A 86 -9.94 -10.20 -12.71
C GLU A 86 -11.21 -10.29 -13.55
N ARG A 87 -12.33 -10.62 -12.91
CA ARG A 87 -13.65 -10.76 -13.55
C ARG A 87 -14.35 -9.42 -13.75
#